data_AF-A0A7S8HH31-F1
#
_entry.id   AF-A0A7S8HH31-F1
#
_cell.length_a   1.000
_cell.length_b   1.000
_cell.length_c   1.000
_cell.angle_alpha   90.00
_cell.angle_beta   90.00
_cell.angle_gamma   90.00
#
_symmetry.space_group_name_H-M   'P 1'
#
loop_
_entity.id
_entity.type
_entity.pdbx_description
1 polymer ?
#
loop_
_entity_poly.entity_id
_entity_poly.type
_entity_poly.pdbx_seq_one_letter_code
_entity_poly.pdbx_strand_id
1 'polypeptide(L)'
;MASRPQINQKNPYGNNSVRNQLLTPLFPGSVFKTVVLAAALEEGVTSSNESFDCDWNVLGKEKTDDKGVLSLEESFAQSCNFTFGELGERLMEKDANLLANYAEKLGITEHAIWTGDVYHETDFHQWKKTEGQVFADKTHATQPGIVRQTAIGQQDVLVTPLSVVNMMATIARGGEKKSVKLVQSIDYKNGTPMYRFSEQTLEKQVLSPITISQVQKHLHAVVTSPLGTGKWFNDLPVEIAGKTGTAETGKFTGEEQLYHKWFAGYFPFHQPKYAMVVVNEDVTNSEGGINPIVIDLVNAIEEIGF
;
A
#
# COMPACT_ATOMS: atom_id res chain seq x y z
N MET A 1 -12.85 0.07 -9.73
CA MET A 1 -11.50 0.27 -10.29
C MET A 1 -11.57 1.27 -11.41
N ALA A 2 -10.78 2.34 -11.35
CA ALA A 2 -10.74 3.38 -12.37
C ALA A 2 -9.29 3.83 -12.57
N SER A 3 -8.91 4.13 -13.81
CA SER A 3 -7.62 4.70 -14.18
C SER A 3 -7.91 5.81 -15.18
N ARG A 4 -7.48 7.05 -14.89
CA ARG A 4 -7.66 8.14 -15.85
C ARG A 4 -6.80 7.85 -17.08
N PRO A 5 -7.40 7.68 -18.27
CA PRO A 5 -6.62 7.25 -19.39
C PRO A 5 -6.03 8.46 -20.13
N GLN A 6 -4.77 8.38 -20.55
CA GLN A 6 -4.23 9.26 -21.59
C GLN A 6 -4.63 8.68 -22.96
N ILE A 7 -5.93 8.73 -23.29
CA ILE A 7 -6.41 8.16 -24.56
C ILE A 7 -6.01 9.08 -25.71
N ASN A 8 -5.10 8.61 -26.55
CA ASN A 8 -4.96 9.16 -27.88
C ASN A 8 -6.12 8.66 -28.74
N GLN A 9 -7.13 9.50 -28.96
CA GLN A 9 -8.32 9.13 -29.75
C GLN A 9 -7.99 8.68 -31.19
N LYS A 10 -6.86 9.13 -31.76
CA LYS A 10 -6.42 8.76 -33.12
C LYS A 10 -5.66 7.43 -33.16
N ASN A 11 -5.07 7.04 -32.04
CA ASN A 11 -4.38 5.76 -31.90
C ASN A 11 -4.64 5.20 -30.50
N PRO A 12 -5.84 4.65 -30.24
CA PRO A 12 -6.27 4.27 -28.91
C PRO A 12 -5.40 3.18 -28.29
N TYR A 13 -4.63 2.41 -29.07
CA TYR A 13 -3.71 1.39 -28.56
C TYR A 13 -2.23 1.80 -28.64
N GLY A 14 -1.92 3.01 -29.11
CA GLY A 14 -0.55 3.52 -29.20
C GLY A 14 -0.06 4.15 -27.90
N ASN A 15 1.24 4.07 -27.62
CA ASN A 15 1.88 4.76 -26.49
C ASN A 15 1.26 4.45 -25.11
N ASN A 16 0.89 3.19 -24.84
CA ASN A 16 0.33 2.75 -23.54
C ASN A 16 -1.00 3.41 -23.13
N SER A 17 -1.76 4.00 -24.07
CA SER A 17 -3.02 4.69 -23.80
C SER A 17 -4.16 3.82 -23.23
N VAL A 18 -4.08 2.49 -23.33
CA VAL A 18 -5.06 1.52 -22.76
C VAL A 18 -4.42 0.66 -21.67
N ARG A 19 -3.45 1.21 -20.93
CA ARG A 19 -2.85 0.50 -19.79
C ARG A 19 -3.74 0.63 -18.55
N ASN A 20 -4.02 -0.49 -17.88
CA ASN A 20 -4.63 -0.48 -16.56
C ASN A 20 -3.57 -0.18 -15.50
N GLN A 21 -3.52 1.07 -15.01
CA GLN A 21 -2.47 1.50 -14.08
C GLN A 21 -2.55 0.84 -12.71
N LEU A 22 -3.70 0.27 -12.32
CA LEU A 22 -3.81 -0.47 -11.06
C LEU A 22 -2.97 -1.75 -11.02
N LEU A 23 -2.53 -2.22 -12.19
CA LEU A 23 -1.68 -3.41 -12.36
C LEU A 23 -0.22 -3.03 -12.67
N THR A 24 0.11 -1.74 -12.77
CA THR A 24 1.47 -1.25 -13.00
C THR A 24 2.21 -1.13 -11.66
N PRO A 25 3.41 -1.74 -11.51
CA PRO A 25 4.23 -1.53 -10.34
C PRO A 25 4.80 -0.10 -10.34
N LEU A 26 4.72 0.53 -9.18
CA LEU A 26 5.13 1.91 -8.94
C LEU A 26 5.86 1.97 -7.59
N PHE A 27 6.69 3.00 -7.39
CA PHE A 27 7.26 3.26 -6.07
C PHE A 27 6.11 3.63 -5.09
N PRO A 28 5.92 2.86 -4.00
CA PRO A 28 4.84 3.11 -3.04
C PRO A 28 5.10 4.30 -2.12
N GLY A 29 6.37 4.68 -1.96
CA GLY A 29 6.79 5.57 -0.90
C GLY A 29 6.27 5.11 0.46
N SER A 30 5.89 6.06 1.29
CA SER A 30 5.54 5.80 2.69
C SER A 30 4.34 4.86 2.93
N VAL A 31 3.58 4.44 1.91
CA VAL A 31 2.58 3.38 2.07
C VAL A 31 3.25 2.05 2.45
N PHE A 32 4.47 1.78 1.95
CA PHE A 32 5.21 0.55 2.24
C PHE A 32 5.66 0.43 3.71
N LYS A 33 5.72 1.56 4.43
CA LYS A 33 5.98 1.55 5.89
C LYS A 33 4.95 0.74 6.67
N THR A 34 3.77 0.49 6.10
CA THR A 34 2.77 -0.42 6.68
C THR A 34 3.31 -1.85 6.80
N VAL A 35 4.06 -2.32 5.79
CA VAL A 35 4.74 -3.63 5.82
C VAL A 35 5.84 -3.62 6.88
N VAL A 36 6.66 -2.57 6.88
CA VAL A 36 7.77 -2.44 7.83
C VAL A 36 7.26 -2.37 9.26
N LEU A 37 6.18 -1.62 9.52
CA LEU A 37 5.54 -1.56 10.84
C LEU A 37 5.05 -2.93 11.28
N ALA A 38 4.30 -3.62 10.40
CA ALA A 38 3.76 -4.94 10.71
C ALA A 38 4.87 -5.96 11.02
N ALA A 39 5.94 -5.96 10.19
CA ALA A 39 7.10 -6.80 10.40
C ALA A 39 7.84 -6.43 11.70
N ALA A 40 8.05 -5.15 11.97
CA ALA A 40 8.79 -4.71 13.14
C ALA A 40 8.10 -5.09 14.45
N LEU A 41 6.76 -4.99 14.49
CA LEU A 41 5.94 -5.38 15.63
C LEU A 41 5.89 -6.90 15.80
N GLU A 42 5.65 -7.66 14.73
CA GLU A 42 5.55 -9.13 14.79
C GLU A 42 6.90 -9.77 15.15
N GLU A 43 8.00 -9.25 14.62
CA GLU A 43 9.35 -9.73 14.91
C GLU A 43 9.94 -9.21 16.23
N GLY A 44 9.23 -8.29 16.90
CA GLY A 44 9.64 -7.71 18.18
C GLY A 44 10.91 -6.88 18.13
N VAL A 45 11.24 -6.28 16.97
CA VAL A 45 12.42 -5.41 16.82
C VAL A 45 12.16 -3.94 17.22
N THR A 46 10.93 -3.65 17.64
CA THR A 46 10.50 -2.39 18.24
C THR A 46 9.39 -2.61 19.27
N SER A 47 9.03 -1.56 20.01
CA SER A 47 7.93 -1.58 20.97
C SER A 47 7.20 -0.24 21.02
N SER A 48 6.00 -0.20 21.61
CA SER A 48 5.20 1.03 21.73
C SER A 48 5.85 2.13 22.59
N ASN A 49 6.83 1.76 23.43
CA ASN A 49 7.51 2.69 24.33
C ASN A 49 8.81 3.24 23.73
N GLU A 50 9.22 2.73 22.57
CA GLU A 50 10.41 3.22 21.87
C GLU A 50 10.12 4.57 21.21
N SER A 51 11.11 5.44 21.20
CA SER A 51 11.06 6.74 20.55
C SER A 51 12.26 6.94 19.64
N PHE A 52 12.06 7.71 18.58
CA PHE A 52 13.00 7.91 17.50
C PHE A 52 13.19 9.40 17.24
N ASP A 53 14.43 9.84 17.08
CA ASP A 53 14.74 11.23 16.70
C ASP A 53 14.48 11.39 15.20
N CYS A 54 13.32 11.96 14.87
CA CYS A 54 12.85 12.09 13.50
C CYS A 54 13.46 13.30 12.75
N ASP A 55 14.40 14.02 13.37
CA ASP A 55 15.17 15.06 12.69
C ASP A 55 16.19 14.46 11.71
N TRP A 56 16.64 13.24 11.97
CA TRP A 56 17.62 12.57 11.13
C TRP A 56 17.04 12.22 9.76
N ASN A 57 17.90 12.29 8.73
CA ASN A 57 17.57 11.77 7.42
C ASN A 57 17.46 10.22 7.45
N VAL A 58 16.96 9.64 6.36
CA VAL A 58 16.75 8.18 6.25
C VAL A 58 18.00 7.35 6.54
N LEU A 59 19.20 7.90 6.32
CA LEU A 59 20.49 7.22 6.56
C LEU A 59 21.04 7.44 7.98
N GLY A 60 20.39 8.26 8.81
CA GLY A 60 20.89 8.60 10.14
C GLY A 60 22.19 9.41 10.14
N LYS A 61 22.49 10.14 9.05
CA LYS A 61 23.79 10.82 8.88
C LYS A 61 23.75 12.32 9.17
N GLU A 62 22.62 12.95 8.87
CA GLU A 62 22.45 14.40 8.97
C GLU A 62 21.04 14.70 9.48
N LYS A 63 20.90 15.76 10.29
CA LYS A 63 19.58 16.29 10.65
C LYS A 63 19.07 17.18 9.54
N THR A 64 17.95 16.80 8.94
CA THR A 64 17.33 17.47 7.78
C THR A 64 15.89 17.88 8.04
N ASP A 65 15.33 17.49 9.18
CA ASP A 65 13.95 17.76 9.60
C ASP A 65 13.93 18.41 11.00
N ASP A 66 12.76 18.88 11.43
CA ASP A 66 12.54 19.50 12.75
C ASP A 66 11.27 18.92 13.38
N LYS A 67 11.23 17.59 13.44
CA LYS A 67 10.08 16.80 13.95
C LYS A 67 10.28 16.38 15.41
N GLY A 68 11.52 16.40 15.88
CA GLY A 68 11.93 16.00 17.21
C GLY A 68 11.81 14.49 17.45
N VAL A 69 11.81 14.15 18.74
CA VAL A 69 11.70 12.77 19.20
C VAL A 69 10.25 12.34 19.22
N LEU A 70 9.92 11.29 18.47
CA LEU A 70 8.57 10.78 18.27
C LEU A 70 8.46 9.33 18.75
N SER A 71 7.33 8.97 19.34
CA SER A 71 6.97 7.55 19.54
C SER A 71 6.84 6.81 18.21
N LEU A 72 6.73 5.47 18.25
CA LEU A 72 6.45 4.67 17.05
C LEU A 72 5.14 5.08 16.35
N GLU A 73 4.08 5.36 17.13
CA GLU A 73 2.78 5.77 16.62
C GLU A 73 2.86 7.14 15.93
N GLU A 74 3.49 8.12 16.57
CA GLU A 74 3.71 9.45 16.00
C GLU A 74 4.63 9.39 14.78
N SER A 75 5.69 8.57 14.82
CA SER A 75 6.58 8.32 13.69
C SER A 75 5.83 7.77 12.49
N PHE A 76 4.88 6.85 12.68
CA PHE A 76 4.06 6.33 11.58
C PHE A 76 3.06 7.36 11.08
N ALA A 77 2.38 8.08 11.98
CA ALA A 77 1.38 9.10 11.67
C ALA A 77 1.97 10.28 10.88
N GLN A 78 3.14 10.78 11.31
CA GLN A 78 3.90 11.86 10.68
C GLN A 78 4.83 11.35 9.55
N SER A 79 4.84 10.04 9.32
CA SER A 79 5.60 9.40 8.25
C SER A 79 7.11 9.63 8.32
N CYS A 80 7.71 9.48 9.49
CA CYS A 80 9.14 9.60 9.71
C CYS A 80 9.95 8.67 8.79
N ASN A 81 10.95 9.17 8.05
CA ASN A 81 11.79 8.32 7.21
C ASN A 81 12.88 7.62 8.01
N PHE A 82 13.49 8.32 8.97
CA PHE A 82 14.54 7.75 9.82
C PHE A 82 14.06 6.51 10.58
N THR A 83 12.95 6.61 11.32
CA THR A 83 12.36 5.50 12.08
C THR A 83 12.17 4.27 11.20
N PHE A 84 11.51 4.41 10.05
CA PHE A 84 11.20 3.26 9.20
C PHE A 84 12.39 2.75 8.38
N GLY A 85 13.37 3.61 8.08
CA GLY A 85 14.66 3.16 7.58
C GLY A 85 15.36 2.28 8.61
N GLU A 86 15.50 2.78 9.85
CA GLU A 86 16.13 2.05 10.95
C GLU A 86 15.43 0.72 11.27
N LEU A 87 14.09 0.71 11.35
CA LEU A 87 13.33 -0.53 11.55
C LEU A 87 13.52 -1.52 10.38
N GLY A 88 13.59 -1.01 9.15
CA GLY A 88 13.93 -1.83 7.99
C GLY A 88 15.32 -2.47 8.12
N GLU A 89 16.31 -1.70 8.54
CA GLU A 89 17.68 -2.19 8.79
C GLU A 89 17.69 -3.29 9.87
N ARG A 90 17.08 -3.04 11.04
CA ARG A 90 16.98 -4.01 12.14
C ARG A 90 16.30 -5.33 11.72
N LEU A 91 15.26 -5.25 10.89
CA LEU A 91 14.60 -6.44 10.33
C LEU A 91 15.57 -7.24 9.45
N MET A 92 16.28 -6.57 8.54
CA MET A 92 17.16 -7.26 7.59
C MET A 92 18.44 -7.79 8.24
N GLU A 93 18.91 -7.16 9.33
CA GLU A 93 19.97 -7.71 10.19
C GLU A 93 19.55 -9.00 10.88
N LYS A 94 18.26 -9.12 11.26
CA LYS A 94 17.71 -10.33 11.86
C LYS A 94 17.58 -11.46 10.84
N ASP A 95 17.01 -11.18 9.68
CA ASP A 95 16.95 -12.09 8.53
C ASP A 95 16.68 -11.29 7.23
N ALA A 96 17.55 -11.48 6.24
CA ALA A 96 17.54 -10.77 4.97
C ALA A 96 16.31 -11.06 4.08
N ASN A 97 15.40 -11.94 4.49
CA ASN A 97 14.15 -12.22 3.79
C ASN A 97 12.93 -11.54 4.44
N LEU A 98 13.07 -10.94 5.64
CA LEU A 98 11.90 -10.49 6.42
C LEU A 98 11.05 -9.46 5.67
N LEU A 99 11.63 -8.43 5.05
CA LEU A 99 10.83 -7.46 4.30
C LEU A 99 10.07 -8.09 3.13
N ALA A 100 10.68 -9.06 2.43
CA ALA A 100 10.02 -9.79 1.34
C ALA A 100 8.91 -10.71 1.88
N ASN A 101 9.19 -11.48 2.93
CA ASN A 101 8.24 -12.39 3.56
C ASN A 101 7.00 -11.65 4.09
N TYR A 102 7.18 -10.50 4.73
CA TYR A 102 6.06 -9.72 5.25
C TYR A 102 5.28 -8.99 4.15
N ALA A 103 5.95 -8.54 3.09
CA ALA A 103 5.25 -8.02 1.90
C ALA A 103 4.39 -9.12 1.25
N GLU A 104 4.88 -10.36 1.20
CA GLU A 104 4.13 -11.51 0.69
C GLU A 104 2.96 -11.87 1.60
N LYS A 105 3.19 -12.02 2.91
CA LYS A 105 2.14 -12.26 3.93
C LYS A 105 1.01 -11.23 3.80
N LEU A 106 1.34 -9.95 3.64
CA LEU A 106 0.33 -8.90 3.47
C LEU A 106 -0.29 -8.83 2.07
N GLY A 107 0.18 -9.64 1.10
CA GLY A 107 -0.44 -9.75 -0.23
C GLY A 107 0.07 -8.75 -1.26
N ILE A 108 1.23 -8.14 -1.05
CA ILE A 108 1.81 -7.14 -1.96
C ILE A 108 2.50 -7.79 -3.17
N THR A 109 3.23 -8.89 -2.97
CA THR A 109 4.19 -9.38 -3.97
C THR A 109 3.60 -10.38 -4.96
N GLU A 110 2.91 -11.47 -4.59
CA GLU A 110 2.68 -12.55 -5.58
C GLU A 110 1.30 -13.21 -5.75
N HIS A 111 0.29 -13.05 -4.88
CA HIS A 111 -0.98 -13.82 -5.03
C HIS A 111 -2.26 -13.02 -4.81
N ALA A 112 -2.27 -11.74 -5.20
CA ALA A 112 -3.44 -10.90 -4.95
C ALA A 112 -4.61 -11.20 -5.90
N ILE A 113 -4.46 -11.92 -7.01
CA ILE A 113 -5.53 -12.11 -8.00
C ILE A 113 -6.07 -13.54 -7.90
N TRP A 114 -7.38 -13.70 -8.14
CA TRP A 114 -8.03 -15.02 -8.21
C TRP A 114 -7.41 -15.89 -9.30
N THR A 115 -7.00 -17.09 -8.91
CA THR A 115 -6.47 -18.12 -9.82
C THR A 115 -7.12 -19.47 -9.52
N GLY A 116 -7.26 -20.34 -10.51
CA GLY A 116 -7.80 -21.68 -10.31
C GLY A 116 -8.36 -22.28 -11.59
N ASP A 117 -8.90 -23.49 -11.51
CA ASP A 117 -9.41 -24.17 -12.70
C ASP A 117 -10.79 -23.64 -13.09
N VAL A 118 -10.95 -23.32 -14.38
CA VAL A 118 -12.19 -22.79 -14.97
C VAL A 118 -12.48 -23.52 -16.26
N TYR A 119 -13.56 -24.31 -16.29
CA TYR A 119 -14.11 -24.95 -17.49
C TYR A 119 -13.09 -25.38 -18.56
N HIS A 120 -12.51 -26.57 -18.38
CA HIS A 120 -11.45 -27.12 -19.25
C HIS A 120 -10.13 -26.33 -19.32
N GLU A 121 -10.02 -25.18 -18.66
CA GLU A 121 -8.75 -24.47 -18.44
C GLU A 121 -8.23 -24.76 -17.03
N THR A 122 -6.98 -25.19 -16.93
CA THR A 122 -6.28 -25.35 -15.65
C THR A 122 -5.41 -24.12 -15.38
N ASP A 123 -5.25 -23.74 -14.11
CA ASP A 123 -4.48 -22.54 -13.73
C ASP A 123 -4.94 -21.27 -14.47
N PHE A 124 -6.26 -21.04 -14.52
CA PHE A 124 -6.81 -19.82 -15.10
C PHE A 124 -6.58 -18.64 -14.14
N HIS A 125 -6.07 -17.54 -14.68
CA HIS A 125 -5.88 -16.28 -13.97
C HIS A 125 -6.89 -15.26 -14.47
N GLN A 126 -7.66 -14.64 -13.57
CA GLN A 126 -8.63 -13.60 -13.98
C GLN A 126 -7.96 -12.38 -14.64
N TRP A 127 -6.66 -12.17 -14.39
CA TRP A 127 -5.86 -11.14 -15.03
C TRP A 127 -4.40 -11.55 -15.18
N LYS A 128 -3.75 -10.98 -16.20
CA LYS A 128 -2.28 -10.96 -16.28
C LYS A 128 -1.77 -9.85 -15.37
N LYS A 129 -0.85 -10.19 -14.47
CA LYS A 129 -0.24 -9.24 -13.53
C LYS A 129 1.18 -8.89 -13.97
N THR A 130 1.62 -7.68 -13.65
CA THR A 130 3.05 -7.36 -13.53
C THR A 130 3.41 -7.46 -12.05
N GLU A 131 4.39 -8.30 -11.73
CA GLU A 131 4.82 -8.54 -10.36
C GLU A 131 5.47 -7.30 -9.76
N GLY A 132 5.19 -7.09 -8.46
CA GLY A 132 5.96 -6.14 -7.68
C GLY A 132 7.25 -6.79 -7.21
N GLN A 133 8.11 -6.01 -6.58
CA GLN A 133 9.35 -6.48 -5.99
C GLN A 133 9.63 -5.71 -4.71
N VAL A 134 10.39 -6.33 -3.79
CA VAL A 134 10.91 -5.62 -2.60
C VAL A 134 12.37 -5.21 -2.84
N PHE A 135 13.19 -6.13 -3.33
CA PHE A 135 14.57 -5.88 -3.72
C PHE A 135 14.78 -6.22 -5.19
N ALA A 136 15.52 -5.38 -5.91
CA ALA A 136 15.86 -5.61 -7.31
C ALA A 136 16.94 -6.70 -7.46
N ASP A 137 17.81 -6.81 -6.47
CA ASP A 137 18.87 -7.81 -6.38
C ASP A 137 18.97 -8.35 -4.95
N LYS A 138 19.22 -9.66 -4.79
CA LYS A 138 19.32 -10.29 -3.47
C LYS A 138 20.43 -9.71 -2.59
N THR A 139 21.50 -9.18 -3.19
CA THR A 139 22.59 -8.51 -2.47
C THR A 139 22.20 -7.15 -1.92
N HIS A 140 21.12 -6.53 -2.41
CA HIS A 140 20.63 -5.26 -1.88
C HIS A 140 20.00 -5.42 -0.50
N ALA A 141 19.44 -6.60 -0.22
CA ALA A 141 18.87 -6.97 1.07
C ALA A 141 19.87 -6.91 2.24
N THR A 142 21.18 -6.93 1.95
CA THR A 142 22.25 -6.89 2.96
C THR A 142 23.02 -5.56 2.97
N GLN A 143 22.58 -4.57 2.18
CA GLN A 143 23.22 -3.25 2.09
C GLN A 143 22.38 -2.23 2.87
N PRO A 144 22.83 -1.77 4.05
CA PRO A 144 22.01 -0.94 4.95
C PRO A 144 21.40 0.29 4.27
N GLY A 145 22.20 1.03 3.48
CA GLY A 145 21.70 2.21 2.77
C GLY A 145 20.56 1.91 1.79
N ILE A 146 20.63 0.79 1.06
CA ILE A 146 19.56 0.35 0.16
C ILE A 146 18.36 -0.13 0.96
N VAL A 147 18.58 -0.96 1.99
CA VAL A 147 17.52 -1.45 2.88
C VAL A 147 16.70 -0.31 3.47
N ARG A 148 17.36 0.74 3.98
CA ARG A 148 16.66 1.89 4.58
C ARG A 148 15.80 2.63 3.57
N GLN A 149 16.26 2.78 2.32
CA GLN A 149 15.48 3.39 1.24
C GLN A 149 14.31 2.50 0.81
N THR A 150 14.54 1.21 0.65
CA THR A 150 13.51 0.21 0.36
C THR A 150 12.42 0.21 1.43
N ALA A 151 12.79 0.26 2.71
CA ALA A 151 11.86 0.27 3.82
C ALA A 151 10.91 1.50 3.83
N ILE A 152 11.36 2.65 3.32
CA ILE A 152 10.50 3.82 3.17
C ILE A 152 9.71 3.86 1.85
N GLY A 153 9.83 2.82 1.02
CA GLY A 153 9.11 2.69 -0.24
C GLY A 153 9.81 3.25 -1.47
N GLN A 154 11.14 3.36 -1.44
CA GLN A 154 11.99 3.92 -2.50
C GLN A 154 13.07 2.93 -2.96
N GLN A 155 13.91 3.33 -3.91
CA GLN A 155 15.05 2.56 -4.43
C GLN A 155 14.66 1.30 -5.21
N ASP A 156 14.32 0.21 -4.54
CA ASP A 156 14.06 -1.08 -5.19
C ASP A 156 12.59 -1.49 -5.19
N VAL A 157 11.83 -1.09 -4.17
CA VAL A 157 10.49 -1.64 -3.98
C VAL A 157 9.52 -1.06 -5.00
N LEU A 158 8.83 -1.94 -5.71
CA LEU A 158 7.78 -1.60 -6.65
C LEU A 158 6.55 -2.42 -6.30
N VAL A 159 5.39 -1.77 -6.22
CA VAL A 159 4.13 -2.43 -5.89
C VAL A 159 3.02 -1.94 -6.80
N THR A 160 2.03 -2.79 -7.06
CA THR A 160 0.86 -2.37 -7.82
C THR A 160 -0.18 -1.74 -6.89
N PRO A 161 -0.95 -0.74 -7.32
CA PRO A 161 -2.06 -0.23 -6.51
C PRO A 161 -3.04 -1.33 -6.10
N LEU A 162 -3.29 -2.31 -6.97
CA LEU A 162 -4.12 -3.48 -6.64
C LEU A 162 -3.58 -4.27 -5.43
N SER A 163 -2.27 -4.48 -5.36
CA SER A 163 -1.67 -5.24 -4.25
C SER A 163 -1.68 -4.44 -2.95
N VAL A 164 -1.51 -3.11 -3.04
CA VAL A 164 -1.65 -2.19 -1.90
C VAL A 164 -3.07 -2.18 -1.33
N VAL A 165 -4.10 -2.10 -2.17
CA VAL A 165 -5.49 -2.15 -1.66
C VAL A 165 -5.82 -3.53 -1.07
N ASN A 166 -5.25 -4.61 -1.61
CA ASN A 166 -5.43 -5.94 -1.02
C ASN A 166 -4.70 -6.09 0.33
N MET A 167 -3.54 -5.44 0.52
CA MET A 167 -2.91 -5.32 1.83
C MET A 167 -3.84 -4.62 2.82
N MET A 168 -4.40 -3.46 2.44
CA MET A 168 -5.33 -2.73 3.31
C MET A 168 -6.56 -3.58 3.64
N ALA A 169 -7.10 -4.30 2.66
CA ALA A 169 -8.23 -5.21 2.88
C ALA A 169 -7.87 -6.40 3.79
N THR A 170 -6.64 -6.92 3.71
CA THR A 170 -6.15 -8.00 4.58
C THR A 170 -6.02 -7.54 6.02
N ILE A 171 -5.46 -6.33 6.24
CA ILE A 171 -5.37 -5.70 7.56
C ILE A 171 -6.78 -5.42 8.11
N ALA A 172 -7.67 -4.87 7.28
CA ALA A 172 -9.05 -4.58 7.64
C ALA A 172 -9.83 -5.83 8.10
N ARG A 173 -9.59 -6.98 7.47
CA ARG A 173 -10.21 -8.28 7.82
C ARG A 173 -9.54 -8.99 9.00
N GLY A 174 -8.75 -8.29 9.82
CA GLY A 174 -8.12 -8.93 10.97
C GLY A 174 -6.97 -9.88 10.62
N GLY A 175 -6.37 -9.74 9.43
CA GLY A 175 -5.28 -10.60 8.95
C GLY A 175 -5.73 -11.76 8.05
N GLU A 176 -7.00 -11.82 7.65
CA GLU A 176 -7.46 -12.79 6.65
C GLU A 176 -7.08 -12.33 5.23
N LYS A 177 -6.09 -13.01 4.63
CA LYS A 177 -5.64 -12.76 3.26
C LYS A 177 -6.51 -13.52 2.28
N LYS A 178 -7.13 -12.76 1.37
CA LYS A 178 -7.96 -13.29 0.29
C LYS A 178 -7.40 -12.89 -1.08
N SER A 179 -7.74 -13.66 -2.11
CA SER A 179 -7.52 -13.25 -3.49
C SER A 179 -8.57 -12.23 -3.93
N VAL A 180 -8.19 -11.34 -4.83
CA VAL A 180 -9.06 -10.36 -5.46
C VAL A 180 -9.65 -10.97 -6.72
N LYS A 181 -10.97 -11.01 -6.79
CA LYS A 181 -11.73 -11.37 -7.99
C LYS A 181 -12.36 -10.12 -8.61
N LEU A 182 -12.25 -10.01 -9.93
CA LEU A 182 -12.92 -8.99 -10.73
C LEU A 182 -14.26 -9.51 -11.25
N VAL A 183 -14.27 -10.75 -11.72
CA VAL A 183 -15.42 -11.39 -12.34
C VAL A 183 -16.12 -12.26 -11.30
N GLN A 184 -17.44 -12.11 -11.20
CA GLN A 184 -18.27 -12.88 -10.25
C GLN A 184 -18.75 -14.20 -10.86
N SER A 185 -19.18 -14.20 -12.12
CA SER A 185 -19.61 -15.39 -12.85
C SER A 185 -19.37 -15.26 -14.34
N ILE A 186 -19.34 -16.41 -15.01
CA ILE A 186 -19.50 -16.54 -16.46
C ILE A 186 -20.89 -17.13 -16.65
N ASP A 187 -21.75 -16.46 -17.42
CA ASP A 187 -23.12 -16.90 -17.65
C ASP A 187 -23.31 -17.27 -19.12
N TYR A 188 -24.13 -18.29 -19.37
CA TYR A 188 -24.62 -18.60 -20.71
C TYR A 188 -25.57 -17.50 -21.19
N LYS A 189 -25.81 -17.45 -22.50
CA LYS A 189 -26.75 -16.50 -23.12
C LYS A 189 -28.16 -16.54 -22.52
N ASN A 190 -28.58 -17.69 -21.99
CA ASN A 190 -29.88 -17.87 -21.34
C ASN A 190 -29.91 -17.38 -19.87
N GLY A 191 -28.82 -16.81 -19.36
CA GLY A 191 -28.68 -16.34 -17.98
C GLY A 191 -28.32 -17.41 -16.95
N THR A 192 -28.17 -18.68 -17.37
CA THR A 192 -27.71 -19.73 -16.46
C THR A 192 -26.21 -19.57 -16.20
N PRO A 193 -25.76 -19.62 -14.93
CA PRO A 193 -24.34 -19.57 -14.59
C PRO A 193 -23.61 -20.79 -15.16
N MET A 194 -22.60 -20.54 -15.99
CA MET A 194 -21.64 -21.55 -16.44
C MET A 194 -20.59 -21.81 -15.36
N TYR A 195 -20.12 -20.75 -14.72
CA TYR A 195 -19.14 -20.83 -13.63
C TYR A 195 -19.33 -19.65 -12.67
N ARG A 196 -19.14 -19.89 -11.37
CA ARG A 196 -19.13 -18.84 -10.34
C ARG A 196 -17.80 -18.82 -9.63
N PHE A 197 -17.16 -17.66 -9.60
CA PHE A 197 -15.89 -17.48 -8.91
C PHE A 197 -16.13 -17.33 -7.41
N SER A 198 -15.80 -18.38 -6.66
CA SER A 198 -15.84 -18.36 -5.20
C SER A 198 -14.80 -17.39 -4.64
N GLU A 199 -15.06 -16.88 -3.44
CA GLU A 199 -13.99 -16.23 -2.67
C GLU A 199 -12.93 -17.27 -2.30
N GLN A 200 -11.66 -16.86 -2.34
CA GLN A 200 -10.55 -17.71 -1.93
C GLN A 200 -9.84 -17.04 -0.77
N THR A 201 -9.90 -17.69 0.39
CA THR A 201 -9.01 -17.38 1.52
C THR A 201 -7.69 -18.09 1.27
N LEU A 202 -6.65 -17.31 1.04
CA LEU A 202 -5.28 -17.80 0.82
C LEU A 202 -4.63 -18.15 2.16
N GLU A 203 -4.86 -17.30 3.16
CA GLU A 203 -4.35 -17.50 4.51
C GLU A 203 -5.31 -16.87 5.50
N LYS A 204 -5.74 -17.64 6.51
CA LYS A 204 -6.73 -17.15 7.49
C LYS A 204 -6.17 -16.10 8.43
N GLN A 205 -4.86 -16.14 8.66
CA GLN A 205 -4.20 -15.30 9.64
C GLN A 205 -2.73 -15.14 9.28
N VAL A 206 -2.41 -14.02 8.66
CA VAL A 206 -1.04 -13.74 8.18
C VAL A 206 -0.09 -13.24 9.26
N LEU A 207 -0.65 -12.72 10.37
CA LEU A 207 0.06 -12.12 11.50
C LEU A 207 -0.70 -12.40 12.80
N SER A 208 -0.05 -12.23 13.95
CA SER A 208 -0.72 -12.32 15.24
C SER A 208 -1.87 -11.28 15.35
N PRO A 209 -2.95 -11.58 16.11
CA PRO A 209 -4.07 -10.63 16.24
C PRO A 209 -3.64 -9.33 16.94
N ILE A 210 -2.63 -9.41 17.82
CA ILE A 210 -2.05 -8.26 18.52
C ILE A 210 -1.37 -7.33 17.52
N THR A 211 -0.50 -7.87 16.64
CA THR A 211 0.15 -7.08 15.59
C THR A 211 -0.87 -6.44 14.66
N ILE A 212 -1.89 -7.20 14.20
CA ILE A 212 -2.93 -6.64 13.33
C ILE A 212 -3.64 -5.48 14.01
N SER A 213 -4.06 -5.65 15.27
CA SER A 213 -4.73 -4.59 16.03
C SER A 213 -3.84 -3.35 16.20
N GLN A 214 -2.53 -3.54 16.46
CA GLN A 214 -1.58 -2.44 16.53
C GLN A 214 -1.41 -1.73 15.18
N VAL A 215 -1.25 -2.47 14.07
CA VAL A 215 -1.16 -1.88 12.73
C VAL A 215 -2.43 -1.10 12.38
N GLN A 216 -3.61 -1.64 12.68
CA GLN A 216 -4.89 -0.95 12.50
C GLN A 216 -4.93 0.37 13.30
N LYS A 217 -4.49 0.36 14.56
CA LYS A 217 -4.39 1.55 15.40
C LYS A 217 -3.47 2.62 14.80
N HIS A 218 -2.29 2.21 14.31
CA HIS A 218 -1.33 3.14 13.70
C HIS A 218 -1.87 3.73 12.40
N LEU A 219 -2.54 2.93 11.56
CA LEU A 219 -3.25 3.43 10.36
C LEU A 219 -4.36 4.41 10.72
N HIS A 220 -5.07 4.20 11.82
CA HIS A 220 -6.07 5.15 12.31
C HIS A 220 -5.41 6.45 12.79
N ALA A 221 -4.30 6.36 13.51
CA ALA A 221 -3.56 7.52 14.01
C ALA A 221 -3.02 8.45 12.90
N VAL A 222 -2.78 7.94 11.68
CA VAL A 222 -2.44 8.79 10.52
C VAL A 222 -3.55 9.81 10.22
N VAL A 223 -4.80 9.47 10.51
CA VAL A 223 -5.98 10.31 10.29
C VAL A 223 -6.37 11.06 11.57
N THR A 224 -6.35 10.43 12.75
CA THR A 224 -6.87 11.06 13.97
C THR A 224 -5.86 11.91 14.72
N SER A 225 -4.56 11.68 14.53
CA SER A 225 -3.52 12.44 15.23
C SER A 225 -3.44 13.87 14.72
N PRO A 226 -3.26 14.88 15.60
CA PRO A 226 -2.95 16.25 15.18
C PRO A 226 -1.69 16.36 14.29
N LEU A 227 -0.74 15.43 14.47
CA LEU A 227 0.49 15.31 13.68
C LEU A 227 0.31 14.41 12.44
N GLY A 228 -0.86 13.80 12.28
CA GLY A 228 -1.18 12.86 11.22
C GLY A 228 -1.15 13.50 9.84
N THR A 229 -0.46 12.85 8.91
CA THR A 229 -0.40 13.30 7.50
C THR A 229 -1.76 13.21 6.78
N GLY A 230 -2.68 12.39 7.29
CA GLY A 230 -4.04 12.20 6.76
C GLY A 230 -5.13 12.94 7.54
N LYS A 231 -4.80 13.89 8.42
CA LYS A 231 -5.74 14.54 9.35
C LYS A 231 -6.98 15.18 8.71
N TRP A 232 -6.89 15.55 7.45
CA TRP A 232 -7.99 16.12 6.65
C TRP A 232 -9.17 15.15 6.49
N PHE A 233 -8.95 13.85 6.68
CA PHE A 233 -10.00 12.83 6.59
C PHE A 233 -10.73 12.59 7.91
N ASN A 234 -10.29 13.24 9.01
CA ASN A 234 -10.92 13.07 10.32
C ASN A 234 -12.31 13.74 10.40
N ASP A 235 -12.61 14.68 9.51
CA ASP A 235 -13.89 15.40 9.45
C ASP A 235 -14.94 14.66 8.59
N LEU A 236 -14.61 13.49 8.06
CA LEU A 236 -15.53 12.69 7.25
C LEU A 236 -16.60 12.02 8.12
N PRO A 237 -17.78 11.70 7.56
CA PRO A 237 -18.89 11.09 8.30
C PRO A 237 -18.58 9.66 8.81
N VAL A 238 -17.49 9.06 8.32
CA VAL A 238 -17.00 7.74 8.73
C VAL A 238 -15.52 7.79 9.09
N GLU A 239 -15.16 7.02 10.12
CA GLU A 239 -13.78 6.89 10.56
C GLU A 239 -12.96 6.11 9.53
N ILE A 240 -11.79 6.65 9.17
CA ILE A 240 -10.89 6.08 8.18
C ILE A 240 -9.57 5.70 8.84
N ALA A 241 -9.05 4.52 8.50
CA ALA A 241 -7.67 4.16 8.77
C ALA A 241 -6.90 4.06 7.45
N GLY A 242 -5.71 4.65 7.38
CA GLY A 242 -4.94 4.64 6.15
C GLY A 242 -3.53 5.18 6.28
N LYS A 243 -2.84 5.28 5.14
CA LYS A 243 -1.48 5.78 5.03
C LYS A 243 -1.32 6.62 3.78
N THR A 244 -0.75 7.81 3.97
CA THR A 244 -0.28 8.68 2.89
C THR A 244 1.08 8.19 2.37
N GLY A 245 1.33 8.40 1.08
CA GLY A 245 2.61 8.13 0.45
C GLY A 245 3.00 9.24 -0.52
N THR A 246 4.29 9.49 -0.60
CA THR A 246 4.90 10.30 -1.65
C THR A 246 6.19 9.60 -2.03
N ALA A 247 6.34 9.31 -3.31
CA ALA A 247 7.45 8.54 -3.84
C ALA A 247 8.05 9.31 -5.02
N GLU A 248 9.36 9.50 -5.00
CA GLU A 248 10.06 10.08 -6.14
C GLU A 248 10.12 9.10 -7.29
N THR A 249 9.91 9.60 -8.51
CA THR A 249 9.88 8.75 -9.72
C THR A 249 11.23 8.66 -10.43
N GLY A 250 12.17 9.53 -10.07
CA GLY A 250 13.41 9.76 -10.84
C GLY A 250 13.19 10.48 -12.18
N LYS A 251 11.95 10.84 -12.52
CA LYS A 251 11.59 11.62 -13.71
C LYS A 251 11.45 13.10 -13.36
N PHE A 252 11.60 13.95 -14.38
CA PHE A 252 11.53 15.40 -14.23
C PHE A 252 10.67 16.02 -15.32
N THR A 253 9.98 17.12 -14.98
CA THR A 253 9.36 18.03 -15.93
C THR A 253 10.10 19.37 -15.88
N GLY A 254 10.90 19.65 -16.90
CA GLY A 254 11.92 20.71 -16.79
C GLY A 254 12.92 20.39 -15.68
N GLU A 255 13.03 21.27 -14.68
CA GLU A 255 13.88 21.09 -13.50
C GLU A 255 13.12 20.49 -12.29
N GLU A 256 11.81 20.33 -12.40
CA GLU A 256 10.98 19.84 -11.28
C GLU A 256 10.92 18.32 -11.25
N GLN A 257 11.23 17.73 -10.10
CA GLN A 257 11.10 16.30 -9.85
C GLN A 257 9.64 15.88 -9.79
N LEU A 258 9.33 14.75 -10.41
CA LEU A 258 7.99 14.15 -10.41
C LEU A 258 7.84 13.10 -9.32
N TYR A 259 6.64 13.02 -8.76
CA TYR A 259 6.27 12.16 -7.65
C TYR A 259 5.04 11.31 -7.98
N HIS A 260 5.00 10.09 -7.46
CA HIS A 260 3.75 9.39 -7.23
C HIS A 260 3.23 9.75 -5.84
N LYS A 261 2.04 10.34 -5.77
CA LYS A 261 1.35 10.58 -4.51
C LYS A 261 0.34 9.47 -4.27
N TRP A 262 0.21 9.03 -3.03
CA TRP A 262 -0.64 7.91 -2.63
C TRP A 262 -1.50 8.23 -1.42
N PHE A 263 -2.70 7.67 -1.40
CA PHE A 263 -3.39 7.34 -0.17
C PHE A 263 -3.94 5.91 -0.28
N ALA A 264 -3.71 5.11 0.74
CA ALA A 264 -4.27 3.76 0.84
C ALA A 264 -4.90 3.58 2.21
N GLY A 265 -6.08 2.98 2.29
CA GLY A 265 -6.77 2.81 3.56
C GLY A 265 -8.02 1.95 3.45
N TYR A 266 -8.77 1.90 4.54
CA TYR A 266 -10.05 1.23 4.62
C TYR A 266 -11.00 2.00 5.54
N PHE A 267 -12.29 1.76 5.36
CA PHE A 267 -13.35 2.36 6.15
C PHE A 267 -14.63 1.50 6.14
N PRO A 268 -15.51 1.65 7.14
CA PRO A 268 -15.27 2.33 8.42
C PRO A 268 -14.18 1.65 9.26
N PHE A 269 -13.50 2.38 10.15
CA PHE A 269 -12.42 1.84 10.97
C PHE A 269 -12.86 0.64 11.84
N HIS A 270 -13.98 0.77 12.55
CA HIS A 270 -14.44 -0.24 13.52
C HIS A 270 -15.11 -1.47 12.89
N GLN A 271 -15.78 -1.30 11.76
CA GLN A 271 -16.43 -2.38 11.02
C GLN A 271 -16.09 -2.25 9.54
N PRO A 272 -14.85 -2.63 9.15
CA PRO A 272 -14.38 -2.38 7.79
C PRO A 272 -15.24 -3.06 6.74
N LYS A 273 -15.67 -2.29 5.75
CA LYS A 273 -16.46 -2.76 4.61
C LYS A 273 -15.75 -2.53 3.28
N TYR A 274 -14.98 -1.44 3.20
CA TYR A 274 -14.32 -1.02 1.97
C TYR A 274 -12.83 -0.81 2.21
N ALA A 275 -12.01 -1.23 1.26
CA ALA A 275 -10.62 -0.85 1.15
C ALA A 275 -10.44 -0.01 -0.12
N MET A 276 -9.57 1.00 -0.06
CA MET A 276 -9.34 1.91 -1.15
C MET A 276 -7.86 2.25 -1.32
N VAL A 277 -7.50 2.59 -2.55
CA VAL A 277 -6.22 3.18 -2.92
C VAL A 277 -6.47 4.25 -3.98
N VAL A 278 -5.82 5.39 -3.82
CA VAL A 278 -5.81 6.49 -4.78
C VAL A 278 -4.36 6.85 -5.06
N VAL A 279 -4.00 6.92 -6.34
CA VAL A 279 -2.65 7.25 -6.78
C VAL A 279 -2.75 8.39 -7.79
N ASN A 280 -1.97 9.44 -7.57
CA ASN A 280 -1.75 10.49 -8.56
C ASN A 280 -0.32 10.36 -9.07
N GLU A 281 -0.17 9.98 -10.34
CA GLU A 281 1.11 9.58 -10.92
C GLU A 281 1.83 10.74 -11.61
N ASP A 282 3.17 10.76 -11.54
CA ASP A 282 4.04 11.68 -12.29
C ASP A 282 3.64 13.17 -12.10
N VAL A 283 3.34 13.56 -10.87
CA VAL A 283 2.93 14.93 -10.51
C VAL A 283 4.01 15.72 -9.81
N THR A 284 3.97 17.04 -9.90
CA THR A 284 4.95 17.91 -9.21
C THR A 284 4.68 17.94 -7.70
N ASN A 285 5.66 18.37 -6.92
CA ASN A 285 5.51 18.41 -5.46
C ASN A 285 4.34 19.33 -5.01
N SER A 286 4.09 20.44 -5.72
CA SER A 286 2.99 21.35 -5.42
C SER A 286 1.61 20.85 -5.89
N GLU A 287 1.56 19.87 -6.79
CA GLU A 287 0.31 19.39 -7.36
C GLU A 287 -0.43 18.47 -6.36
N GLY A 288 -1.61 18.88 -5.91
CA GLY A 288 -2.45 18.12 -4.98
C GLY A 288 -3.30 17.03 -5.65
N GLY A 289 -4.54 16.88 -5.18
CA GLY A 289 -5.58 16.12 -5.88
C GLY A 289 -6.01 14.82 -5.22
N ILE A 290 -5.19 14.21 -4.34
CA ILE A 290 -5.58 12.96 -3.66
C ILE A 290 -6.68 13.19 -2.65
N ASN A 291 -6.55 14.22 -1.80
CA ASN A 291 -7.49 14.42 -0.70
C ASN A 291 -8.92 14.65 -1.20
N PRO A 292 -9.20 15.52 -2.19
CA PRO A 292 -10.54 15.66 -2.74
C PRO A 292 -11.09 14.35 -3.32
N ILE A 293 -10.28 13.57 -4.06
CA ILE A 293 -10.73 12.29 -4.63
C ILE A 293 -11.11 11.29 -3.53
N VAL A 294 -10.32 11.21 -2.46
CA VAL A 294 -10.61 10.34 -1.32
C VAL A 294 -11.90 10.77 -0.61
N ILE A 295 -12.07 12.07 -0.36
CA ILE A 295 -13.28 12.64 0.26
C ILE A 295 -14.52 12.33 -0.59
N ASP A 296 -14.46 12.61 -1.89
CA ASP A 296 -15.56 12.36 -2.82
C ASP A 296 -15.90 10.87 -2.91
N LEU A 297 -14.89 10.00 -2.96
CA LEU A 297 -15.08 8.55 -2.99
C LEU A 297 -15.79 8.04 -1.73
N VAL A 298 -15.37 8.50 -0.56
CA VAL A 298 -15.96 8.09 0.72
C VAL A 298 -17.40 8.58 0.81
N ASN A 299 -17.64 9.88 0.56
CA ASN A 299 -18.99 10.45 0.59
C ASN A 299 -19.93 9.76 -0.41
N ALA A 300 -19.49 9.50 -1.63
CA ALA A 300 -20.30 8.81 -2.63
C ALA A 300 -20.65 7.38 -2.21
N ILE A 301 -19.73 6.66 -1.55
CA ILE A 301 -20.02 5.30 -1.04
C ILE A 301 -21.03 5.37 0.12
N GLU A 302 -20.90 6.34 1.02
CA GLU A 302 -21.87 6.55 2.11
C GLU A 302 -23.26 6.90 1.59
N GLU A 303 -23.36 7.76 0.56
CA GLU A 303 -24.64 8.16 -0.05
C GLU A 303 -25.41 6.99 -0.69
N ILE A 304 -24.71 6.00 -1.23
CA ILE A 304 -25.33 4.81 -1.85
C ILE A 304 -25.95 3.89 -0.79
N GLY A 305 -25.57 4.05 0.48
CA GLY A 305 -26.06 3.25 1.60
C GLY A 305 -25.40 1.88 1.68
N PHE A 306 -24.95 1.53 2.89
CA PHE A 306 -24.38 0.23 3.22
C PHE A 306 -25.32 -0.96 3.00
#